data_AF-A0A1C3KET1-F1
#
_entry.id   AF-A0A1C3KET1-F1
#
_cell.length_a   1.000
_cell.length_b   1.000
_cell.length_c   1.000
_cell.angle_alpha   90.00
_cell.angle_beta   90.00
_cell.angle_gamma   90.00
#
_symmetry.space_group_name_H-M   'P 1'
#
loop_
_entity.id
_entity.type
_entity.pdbx_description
1 polymer ?
#
loop_
_entity_poly.entity_id
_entity_poly.type
_entity_poly.pdbx_seq_one_letter_code
_entity_poly.pdbx_strand_id
1 'polypeptide(L)'
;MVNKEEAQRLKELGNKCFQEGKFEESINHFTSAIKNDPEDHVLYSNLSGAFSSLGRFYEALENANKCIRLKKDWPKGYIRKGCAEHGLRQLDNSEKTYLEGLKLDPNNNSLKDGLEKVRRDKLMENMEYINHKQRKIKKNFKWRFIIKKGKIIKKRVVLLVHSFAALIVLILTKGTSKF
;
A
#
# COMPACT_ATOMS: atom_id res chain seq x y z
N MET A 1 -36.76 -24.83 3.41
CA MET A 1 -36.24 -25.83 2.46
C MET A 1 -35.29 -25.12 1.51
N VAL A 2 -34.14 -25.71 1.20
CA VAL A 2 -33.19 -25.17 0.21
C VAL A 2 -33.88 -25.19 -1.15
N ASN A 3 -33.88 -24.07 -1.88
CA ASN A 3 -34.44 -23.99 -3.24
C ASN A 3 -33.29 -23.74 -4.24
N LYS A 4 -32.67 -24.82 -4.70
CA LYS A 4 -31.48 -24.75 -5.57
C LYS A 4 -31.78 -24.18 -6.95
N GLU A 5 -32.98 -24.40 -7.47
CA GLU A 5 -33.39 -23.86 -8.78
C GLU A 5 -33.50 -22.33 -8.73
N GLU A 6 -34.16 -21.79 -7.70
CA GLU A 6 -34.23 -20.34 -7.52
C GLU A 6 -32.87 -19.73 -7.19
N ALA A 7 -32.03 -20.42 -6.41
CA ALA A 7 -30.65 -19.99 -6.17
C ALA A 7 -29.85 -19.89 -7.48
N GLN A 8 -29.98 -20.87 -8.38
CA GLN A 8 -29.33 -20.88 -9.68
C GLN A 8 -29.83 -19.73 -10.57
N ARG A 9 -31.15 -19.51 -10.65
CA ARG A 9 -31.74 -18.39 -11.40
C ARG A 9 -31.23 -17.04 -10.89
N LEU A 10 -31.22 -16.83 -9.57
CA LEU A 10 -30.71 -15.61 -8.95
C LEU A 10 -29.20 -15.44 -9.18
N LYS A 11 -28.43 -16.53 -9.16
CA LYS A 11 -27.00 -16.50 -9.51
C LYS A 11 -26.78 -16.02 -10.94
N GLU A 12 -27.57 -16.49 -11.89
CA GLU A 12 -27.47 -16.09 -13.30
C GLU A 12 -27.83 -14.62 -13.49
N LEU A 13 -28.89 -14.13 -12.85
CA LEU A 13 -29.22 -12.70 -12.82
C LEU A 13 -28.09 -11.87 -12.21
N GLY A 14 -27.54 -12.30 -11.07
CA GLY A 14 -26.42 -11.65 -10.42
C GLY A 14 -25.18 -11.59 -11.31
N ASN A 15 -24.87 -12.67 -12.03
CA ASN A 15 -23.78 -12.72 -13.01
C ASN A 15 -24.00 -11.76 -14.18
N LYS A 16 -25.25 -11.67 -14.68
CA LYS A 16 -25.59 -10.73 -15.75
C LYS A 16 -25.41 -9.28 -15.29
N CYS A 17 -25.95 -8.90 -14.14
CA CYS A 17 -25.74 -7.57 -13.56
C CYS A 17 -24.24 -7.27 -13.35
N PHE A 18 -23.46 -8.27 -12.91
CA PHE A 18 -22.01 -8.12 -12.75
C PHE A 18 -21.31 -7.81 -14.07
N GLN A 19 -21.65 -8.53 -15.15
CA GLN A 19 -21.09 -8.31 -16.49
C GLN A 19 -21.48 -6.93 -17.06
N GLU A 20 -22.66 -6.43 -16.72
CA GLU A 20 -23.14 -5.09 -17.08
C GLU A 20 -22.55 -3.97 -16.20
N GLY A 21 -21.70 -4.30 -15.21
CA GLY A 21 -21.12 -3.34 -14.27
C GLY A 21 -22.09 -2.84 -13.18
N LYS A 22 -23.29 -3.42 -13.08
CA LYS A 22 -24.31 -3.10 -12.07
C LYS A 22 -24.04 -3.87 -10.79
N PHE A 23 -22.97 -3.50 -10.09
CA PHE A 23 -22.45 -4.29 -8.97
C PHE A 23 -23.39 -4.34 -7.75
N GLU A 24 -24.11 -3.26 -7.43
CA GLU A 24 -25.08 -3.28 -6.31
C GLU A 24 -26.29 -4.19 -6.61
N GLU A 25 -26.81 -4.19 -7.84
CA GLU A 25 -27.86 -5.14 -8.25
C GLU A 25 -27.34 -6.59 -8.20
N SER A 26 -26.10 -6.81 -8.65
CA SER A 26 -25.44 -8.11 -8.56
C SER A 26 -25.35 -8.62 -7.12
N ILE A 27 -24.98 -7.76 -6.17
CA ILE A 27 -24.94 -8.07 -4.73
C ILE A 27 -26.32 -8.49 -4.23
N ASN A 28 -27.38 -7.77 -4.60
CA ASN A 28 -28.75 -8.09 -4.19
C ASN A 28 -29.18 -9.48 -4.68
N HIS A 29 -28.88 -9.81 -5.94
CA HIS A 29 -29.18 -11.11 -6.53
C HIS A 29 -28.36 -12.24 -5.87
N PHE A 30 -27.05 -12.08 -5.70
CA PHE A 30 -26.22 -13.09 -5.03
C PHE A 30 -26.61 -13.29 -3.56
N THR A 31 -26.93 -12.22 -2.84
CA THR A 31 -27.41 -12.30 -1.45
C THR A 31 -28.73 -13.07 -1.36
N SER A 32 -29.63 -12.83 -2.31
CA SER A 32 -30.90 -13.57 -2.41
C SER A 32 -30.68 -15.03 -2.81
N ALA A 33 -29.72 -15.32 -3.68
CA ALA A 33 -29.34 -16.68 -4.03
C ALA A 33 -28.80 -17.44 -2.81
N ILE A 34 -27.97 -16.80 -1.98
CA ILE A 34 -27.40 -17.40 -0.76
C ILE A 34 -28.49 -17.77 0.25
N LYS A 35 -29.56 -16.97 0.35
CA LYS A 35 -30.72 -17.32 1.20
C LYS A 35 -31.40 -18.62 0.76
N ASN A 36 -31.32 -18.94 -0.53
CA ASN A 36 -31.92 -20.13 -1.13
C ASN A 36 -30.98 -21.35 -1.15
N ASP A 37 -29.66 -21.13 -1.30
CA ASP A 37 -28.61 -22.15 -1.20
C ASP A 37 -27.35 -21.62 -0.46
N PRO A 38 -27.31 -21.70 0.89
CA PRO A 38 -26.24 -21.11 1.70
C PRO A 38 -24.93 -21.93 1.69
N GLU A 39 -24.91 -23.09 1.04
CA GLU A 39 -23.73 -23.96 0.96
C GLU A 39 -23.04 -23.89 -0.42
N ASP A 40 -23.60 -23.13 -1.38
CA ASP A 40 -22.93 -22.87 -2.67
C ASP A 40 -21.78 -21.85 -2.50
N HIS A 41 -20.57 -22.38 -2.32
CA HIS A 41 -19.32 -21.64 -2.30
C HIS A 41 -19.10 -20.70 -3.51
N VAL A 42 -19.70 -20.99 -4.68
CA VAL A 42 -19.60 -20.13 -5.87
C VAL A 42 -20.31 -18.79 -5.63
N LEU A 43 -21.46 -18.80 -4.94
CA LEU A 43 -22.20 -17.58 -4.62
C LEU A 43 -21.36 -16.63 -3.77
N TYR A 44 -20.67 -17.15 -2.75
CA TYR A 44 -19.77 -16.36 -1.92
C TYR A 44 -18.55 -15.83 -2.68
N SER A 45 -18.01 -16.60 -3.64
CA SER A 45 -16.95 -16.11 -4.53
C SER A 45 -17.43 -14.97 -5.44
N ASN A 46 -18.65 -15.08 -5.95
CA ASN A 46 -19.24 -14.07 -6.82
C ASN A 46 -19.59 -12.80 -6.04
N LEU A 47 -20.19 -12.95 -4.86
CA LEU A 47 -20.49 -11.84 -3.96
C LEU A 47 -19.23 -11.11 -3.50
N SER A 48 -18.16 -11.85 -3.17
CA SER A 48 -16.84 -11.26 -2.87
C SER A 48 -16.29 -10.45 -4.05
N GLY A 49 -16.45 -10.97 -5.27
CA GLY A 49 -16.10 -10.25 -6.50
C GLY A 49 -16.89 -8.95 -6.66
N ALA A 50 -18.20 -8.98 -6.45
CA ALA A 50 -19.08 -7.80 -6.57
C ALA A 50 -18.73 -6.71 -5.56
N PHE A 51 -18.49 -7.08 -4.29
CA PHE A 51 -18.00 -6.12 -3.28
C PHE A 51 -16.63 -5.54 -3.62
N SER A 52 -15.71 -6.37 -4.11
CA SER A 52 -14.37 -5.90 -4.53
C SER A 52 -14.45 -4.87 -5.66
N SER A 53 -15.35 -5.06 -6.63
CA SER A 53 -15.58 -4.12 -7.73
C SER A 53 -16.09 -2.74 -7.26
N LEU A 54 -16.68 -2.67 -6.07
CA LEU A 54 -17.13 -1.42 -5.44
C LEU A 54 -16.10 -0.84 -4.44
N GLY A 55 -14.93 -1.47 -4.29
CA GLY A 55 -13.94 -1.10 -3.27
C GLY A 55 -14.34 -1.45 -1.84
N ARG A 56 -15.40 -2.24 -1.66
CA ARG A 56 -15.93 -2.69 -0.36
C ARG A 56 -15.17 -3.93 0.11
N PHE A 57 -13.88 -3.74 0.41
CA PHE A 57 -12.96 -4.86 0.57
C PHE A 57 -13.13 -5.66 1.87
N TYR A 58 -13.71 -5.06 2.93
CA TYR A 58 -14.03 -5.80 4.16
C TYR A 58 -15.12 -6.85 3.92
N GLU A 59 -16.22 -6.46 3.27
CA GLU A 59 -17.30 -7.38 2.89
C GLU A 59 -16.81 -8.41 1.86
N ALA A 60 -15.94 -8.00 0.93
CA ALA A 60 -15.31 -8.92 0.00
C ALA A 60 -14.49 -10.00 0.71
N LEU A 61 -13.72 -9.62 1.74
CA LEU A 61 -12.88 -10.52 2.51
C LEU A 61 -13.73 -11.52 3.31
N GLU A 62 -14.80 -11.06 3.95
CA GLU A 62 -15.73 -11.95 4.68
C GLU A 62 -16.30 -13.05 3.78
N ASN A 63 -16.79 -12.67 2.61
CA ASN A 63 -17.35 -13.60 1.63
C ASN A 63 -16.29 -14.54 1.03
N ALA A 64 -15.08 -14.04 0.76
CA ALA A 64 -13.98 -14.90 0.32
C ALA A 64 -13.60 -15.95 1.38
N ASN A 65 -13.57 -15.56 2.66
CA ASN A 65 -13.31 -16.48 3.76
C ASN A 65 -14.43 -17.53 3.89
N LYS A 66 -15.70 -17.15 3.74
CA LYS A 66 -16.81 -18.12 3.73
C LYS A 66 -16.71 -19.09 2.54
N CYS A 67 -16.36 -18.60 1.35
CA CYS A 67 -16.09 -19.43 0.17
C CYS A 67 -15.01 -20.49 0.45
N ILE A 68 -13.85 -20.10 0.99
CA ILE A 68 -12.77 -21.04 1.35
C ILE A 68 -13.22 -22.02 2.44
N ARG A 69 -13.99 -21.57 3.43
CA ARG A 69 -14.52 -22.48 4.47
C ARG A 69 -15.41 -23.57 3.88
N LEU A 70 -16.25 -23.23 2.91
CA LEU A 70 -17.15 -24.17 2.23
C LEU A 70 -16.39 -25.08 1.27
N LYS A 71 -15.40 -24.55 0.53
CA LYS A 71 -14.60 -25.32 -0.42
C LYS A 71 -13.12 -24.92 -0.39
N LYS A 72 -12.35 -25.63 0.45
CA LYS A 72 -10.92 -25.35 0.72
C LYS A 72 -10.00 -25.70 -0.45
N ASP A 73 -10.40 -26.61 -1.31
CA ASP A 73 -9.65 -27.14 -2.45
C ASP A 73 -9.87 -26.32 -3.73
N TRP A 74 -10.56 -25.17 -3.66
CA TRP A 74 -10.90 -24.37 -4.84
C TRP A 74 -10.05 -23.09 -4.94
N PRO A 75 -9.14 -23.00 -5.92
CA PRO A 75 -8.23 -21.85 -6.08
C PRO A 75 -8.94 -20.49 -6.14
N LYS A 76 -10.17 -20.43 -6.69
CA LYS A 76 -10.91 -19.17 -6.85
C LYS A 76 -11.26 -18.50 -5.52
N GLY A 77 -11.42 -19.25 -4.43
CA GLY A 77 -11.59 -18.69 -3.10
C GLY A 77 -10.36 -17.88 -2.66
N TYR A 78 -9.16 -18.42 -2.89
CA TYR A 78 -7.89 -17.76 -2.58
C TYR A 78 -7.62 -16.55 -3.48
N ILE A 79 -8.00 -16.61 -4.76
CA ILE A 79 -7.97 -15.43 -5.65
C ILE A 79 -8.80 -14.29 -5.06
N ARG A 80 -10.04 -14.59 -4.61
CA ARG A 80 -10.93 -13.58 -4.03
C ARG A 80 -10.39 -13.01 -2.71
N LYS A 81 -9.90 -13.88 -1.82
CA LYS A 81 -9.35 -13.46 -0.52
C LYS A 81 -8.10 -12.61 -0.71
N GLY A 82 -7.16 -13.04 -1.56
CA GLY A 82 -5.95 -12.29 -1.87
C GLY A 82 -6.27 -10.92 -2.47
N CYS A 83 -7.25 -10.83 -3.37
CA CYS A 83 -7.71 -9.56 -3.95
C CYS A 83 -8.28 -8.62 -2.89
N ALA A 84 -9.11 -9.12 -1.98
CA ALA A 84 -9.69 -8.31 -0.91
C ALA A 84 -8.62 -7.83 0.10
N GLU A 85 -7.70 -8.70 0.51
CA GLU A 85 -6.58 -8.34 1.38
C GLU A 85 -5.65 -7.30 0.73
N HIS A 86 -5.41 -7.41 -0.59
CA HIS A 86 -4.65 -6.43 -1.35
C HIS A 86 -5.34 -5.07 -1.36
N GLY A 87 -6.66 -5.04 -1.61
CA GLY A 87 -7.47 -3.82 -1.55
C GLY A 87 -7.47 -3.15 -0.16
N LEU A 88 -7.40 -3.94 0.91
CA LEU A 88 -7.26 -3.47 2.30
C LEU A 88 -5.82 -3.05 2.68
N ARG A 89 -4.87 -3.07 1.73
CA ARG A 89 -3.44 -2.84 1.95
C ARG A 89 -2.79 -3.81 2.95
N GLN A 90 -3.37 -4.99 3.15
CA GLN A 90 -2.79 -6.06 3.96
C GLN A 90 -1.84 -6.90 3.11
N LEU A 91 -0.77 -6.29 2.61
CA LEU A 91 0.08 -6.87 1.55
C LEU A 91 0.73 -8.20 1.97
N ASP A 92 1.14 -8.34 3.23
CA ASP A 92 1.72 -9.59 3.75
C ASP A 92 0.70 -10.74 3.81
N ASN A 93 -0.54 -10.45 4.20
CA ASN A 93 -1.61 -11.44 4.23
C ASN A 93 -1.99 -11.87 2.81
N SER A 94 -2.13 -10.89 1.91
CA SER A 94 -2.46 -11.14 0.51
C SER A 94 -1.42 -12.02 -0.19
N GLU A 95 -0.11 -11.73 0.00
CA GLU A 95 0.96 -12.56 -0.53
C GLU A 95 0.88 -14.01 -0.02
N LYS A 96 0.67 -14.20 1.29
CA LYS A 96 0.50 -15.54 1.88
C LYS A 96 -0.70 -16.27 1.28
N THR A 97 -1.85 -15.60 1.16
CA THR A 97 -3.06 -16.17 0.59
C THR A 97 -2.87 -16.61 -0.86
N TYR A 98 -2.21 -15.81 -1.71
CA TYR A 98 -1.92 -16.20 -3.08
C TYR A 98 -0.97 -17.41 -3.15
N LEU A 99 0.05 -17.45 -2.28
CA LEU A 99 0.96 -18.60 -2.18
C LEU A 99 0.22 -19.87 -1.71
N GLU A 100 -0.73 -19.76 -0.78
CA GLU A 100 -1.60 -20.88 -0.39
C GLU A 100 -2.45 -21.39 -1.56
N GLY A 101 -3.04 -20.49 -2.34
CA GLY A 101 -3.76 -20.86 -3.57
C GLY A 101 -2.87 -21.58 -4.58
N LEU A 102 -1.62 -21.13 -4.76
CA LEU A 102 -0.66 -21.75 -5.68
C LEU A 102 -0.18 -23.14 -5.22
N LYS A 103 -0.27 -23.46 -3.93
CA LYS A 103 -0.05 -24.84 -3.46
C LYS A 103 -1.12 -25.79 -3.96
N LEU A 104 -2.34 -25.30 -4.20
CA LEU A 104 -3.46 -26.09 -4.74
C LEU A 104 -3.41 -26.18 -6.27
N ASP A 105 -3.09 -25.07 -6.93
CA ASP A 105 -2.97 -25.00 -8.39
C ASP A 105 -1.74 -24.16 -8.77
N PRO A 106 -0.56 -24.79 -8.93
CA PRO A 106 0.69 -24.10 -9.26
C PRO A 106 0.70 -23.41 -10.62
N ASN A 107 -0.21 -23.78 -11.53
CA ASN A 107 -0.27 -23.26 -12.89
C ASN A 107 -1.33 -22.17 -13.09
N ASN A 108 -2.03 -21.79 -12.02
CA ASN A 108 -3.07 -20.77 -12.08
C ASN A 108 -2.51 -19.36 -12.38
N ASN A 109 -2.78 -18.85 -13.57
CA ASN A 109 -2.30 -17.51 -13.97
C ASN A 109 -2.87 -16.40 -13.09
N SER A 110 -4.15 -16.46 -12.72
CA SER A 110 -4.77 -15.41 -11.88
C SER A 110 -4.14 -15.31 -10.49
N LEU A 111 -3.73 -16.44 -9.90
CA LEU A 111 -2.99 -16.44 -8.63
C LEU A 111 -1.58 -15.85 -8.80
N LYS A 112 -0.87 -16.21 -9.88
CA LYS A 112 0.46 -15.65 -10.19
C LYS A 112 0.40 -14.14 -10.40
N ASP A 113 -0.54 -13.68 -11.21
CA ASP A 113 -0.75 -12.26 -11.50
C ASP A 113 -1.08 -11.46 -10.23
N GLY A 114 -1.94 -12.01 -9.37
CA GLY A 114 -2.26 -11.43 -8.07
C GLY A 114 -1.02 -11.30 -7.18
N LEU A 115 -0.25 -12.39 -7.06
CA LEU A 115 0.99 -12.42 -6.29
C LEU A 115 2.02 -11.40 -6.80
N GLU A 116 2.21 -11.30 -8.11
CA GLU A 116 3.12 -10.32 -8.71
C GLU A 116 2.70 -8.88 -8.42
N LYS A 117 1.39 -8.57 -8.52
CA LYS A 117 0.87 -7.24 -8.17
C LYS A 117 1.16 -6.88 -6.72
N VAL A 118 0.93 -7.81 -5.78
CA VAL A 118 1.21 -7.57 -4.36
C VAL A 118 2.70 -7.36 -4.09
N ARG A 119 3.57 -8.19 -4.68
CA ARG A 119 5.02 -8.04 -4.55
C ARG A 119 5.53 -6.72 -5.10
N ARG A 120 4.98 -6.28 -6.24
CA ARG A 120 5.27 -4.98 -6.82
C ARG A 120 4.89 -3.85 -5.87
N ASP A 121 3.68 -3.89 -5.30
CA ASP A 121 3.22 -2.87 -4.34
C ASP A 121 4.11 -2.83 -3.09
N LYS A 122 4.49 -3.99 -2.53
CA LYS A 122 5.42 -4.07 -1.39
C LYS A 122 6.78 -3.46 -1.69
N LEU A 123 7.31 -3.75 -2.89
CA LEU A 123 8.58 -3.18 -3.34
C LEU A 123 8.48 -1.66 -3.47
N MET A 124 7.38 -1.15 -4.05
CA MET A 124 7.15 0.28 -4.22
C MET A 124 7.06 1.01 -2.88
N GLU A 125 6.33 0.48 -1.89
CA GLU A 125 6.26 1.07 -0.55
C GLU A 125 7.63 1.14 0.12
N ASN A 126 8.43 0.06 0.02
CA ASN A 126 9.78 0.05 0.57
C ASN A 126 10.69 1.06 -0.15
N MET A 127 10.61 1.16 -1.47
CA MET A 127 11.38 2.11 -2.26
C MET A 127 11.01 3.56 -1.94
N GLU A 128 9.72 3.86 -1.77
CA GLU A 128 9.25 5.18 -1.33
C GLU A 128 9.77 5.53 0.06
N TYR A 129 9.73 4.58 1.00
CA TYR A 129 10.30 4.74 2.33
C TYR A 129 11.80 5.07 2.29
N ILE A 130 12.58 4.30 1.52
CA ILE A 130 14.02 4.52 1.33
C ILE A 130 14.27 5.90 0.71
N ASN A 131 13.56 6.24 -0.37
CA ASN A 131 13.70 7.52 -1.05
C ASN A 131 13.38 8.70 -0.13
N HIS A 132 12.32 8.61 0.67
CA HIS A 132 11.96 9.61 1.66
C HIS A 132 13.07 9.78 2.72
N LYS A 133 13.64 8.68 3.22
CA LYS A 133 14.76 8.71 4.18
C LYS A 133 16.01 9.36 3.58
N GLN A 134 16.35 9.03 2.33
CA GLN A 134 17.47 9.64 1.61
C GLN A 134 17.28 11.15 1.41
N ARG A 135 16.07 11.62 1.07
CA ARG A 135 15.78 13.06 0.94
C ARG A 135 15.99 13.79 2.27
N LYS A 136 15.53 13.24 3.38
CA LYS A 136 15.76 13.80 4.72
C LYS A 136 17.25 13.87 5.06
N ILE A 137 18.01 12.82 4.78
CA ILE A 137 19.47 12.78 4.98
C ILE A 137 20.16 13.85 4.14
N LYS A 138 19.86 13.94 2.84
CA LYS A 138 20.43 14.95 1.93
C LYS A 138 20.10 16.38 2.39
N LYS A 139 18.85 16.63 2.80
CA LYS A 139 18.43 17.93 3.35
C LYS A 139 19.21 18.27 4.62
N ASN A 140 19.30 17.34 5.58
CA ASN A 140 20.06 17.53 6.82
C ASN A 140 21.55 17.77 6.56
N PHE A 141 22.15 17.04 5.62
CA PHE A 141 23.54 17.24 5.22
C PHE A 141 23.76 18.63 4.60
N LYS A 142 22.88 19.07 3.68
CA LYS A 142 22.90 20.41 3.08
C LYS A 142 22.78 21.51 4.15
N TRP A 143 21.88 21.36 5.12
CA TRP A 143 21.73 22.31 6.24
C TRP A 143 22.98 22.36 7.13
N ARG A 144 23.55 21.21 7.51
CA ARG A 144 24.80 21.17 8.28
C ARG A 144 25.95 21.88 7.54
N PHE A 145 26.02 21.72 6.23
CA PHE A 145 27.02 22.39 5.40
C PHE A 145 26.82 23.91 5.37
N ILE A 146 25.58 24.40 5.20
CA ILE A 146 25.24 25.83 5.24
C ILE A 146 25.59 26.43 6.61
N ILE A 147 25.24 25.76 7.71
CA ILE A 147 25.56 26.20 9.08
C ILE A 147 27.09 26.26 9.28
N LYS A 148 27.84 25.24 8.82
CA LYS A 148 29.31 25.25 8.90
C LYS A 148 29.91 26.42 8.11
N LYS A 149 29.49 26.64 6.86
CA LYS A 149 29.94 27.79 6.06
C LYS A 149 29.60 29.12 6.74
N GLY A 150 28.38 29.30 7.25
CA GLY A 150 27.98 30.48 8.00
C GLY A 150 28.82 30.73 9.26
N LYS A 151 29.14 29.69 10.03
CA LYS A 151 30.07 29.78 11.19
C LYS A 151 31.49 30.16 10.75
N ILE A 152 32.00 29.59 9.66
CA ILE A 152 33.33 29.92 9.11
C ILE A 152 33.36 31.39 8.67
N ILE A 153 32.34 31.87 7.98
CA ILE A 153 32.22 33.26 7.53
C ILE A 153 32.17 34.20 8.74
N LYS A 154 31.30 33.93 9.74
CA LYS A 154 31.26 34.73 10.98
C LYS A 154 32.63 34.75 11.70
N LYS A 155 33.31 33.60 11.83
CA LYS A 155 34.63 33.53 12.49
C LYS A 155 35.71 34.31 11.72
N ARG A 156 35.71 34.26 10.37
CA ARG A 156 36.64 35.03 9.52
C ARG A 156 36.41 36.53 9.62
N VAL A 157 35.15 36.99 9.60
CA VAL A 157 34.82 38.42 9.75
C VAL A 157 35.27 38.95 11.12
N VAL A 158 35.02 38.20 12.20
CA VAL A 158 35.48 38.58 13.55
C VAL A 158 37.01 38.67 13.64
N LEU A 159 37.75 37.73 13.04
CA LEU A 159 39.23 37.75 13.03
C LEU A 159 39.78 38.98 12.28
N LEU A 160 39.18 39.34 11.14
CA LEU A 160 39.58 40.50 10.35
C LEU A 160 39.37 41.81 11.12
N VAL A 161 38.22 41.97 11.80
CA VAL A 161 37.94 43.16 12.61
C VAL A 161 38.91 43.28 13.78
N HIS A 162 39.23 42.19 14.49
CA HIS A 162 40.21 42.22 15.58
C HIS A 162 41.65 42.51 15.08
N SER A 163 42.02 41.99 13.91
CA SER A 163 43.34 42.23 13.31
C SER A 163 43.51 43.69 12.88
N PHE A 164 42.46 44.31 12.31
CA PHE A 164 42.47 45.73 11.97
C PHE A 164 42.49 46.64 13.20
N ALA A 165 41.73 46.31 14.25
CA ALA A 165 41.75 47.06 15.51
C ALA A 165 43.14 47.01 16.18
N ALA A 166 43.79 45.84 16.19
CA ALA A 166 45.14 45.69 16.74
C ALA A 166 46.19 46.49 15.95
N LEU A 167 46.07 46.54 14.62
CA LEU A 167 46.96 47.34 13.78
C LEU A 167 46.81 48.84 14.03
N ILE A 168 45.59 49.33 14.21
CA ILE A 168 45.30 50.74 14.53
C ILE A 168 45.90 51.11 15.90
N VAL A 169 45.74 50.27 16.92
CA VAL A 169 46.34 50.50 18.26
C VAL A 169 47.87 50.49 18.20
N LEU A 170 48.49 49.62 17.39
CA LEU A 170 49.95 49.58 17.22
C LEU A 170 50.50 50.84 16.53
N ILE A 171 49.77 51.39 15.55
CA ILE A 171 50.14 52.64 14.86
C ILE A 171 50.06 53.82 15.84
N LEU A 172 49.03 53.86 16.68
CA LEU A 172 48.84 54.95 17.65
C LEU A 172 49.82 54.89 18.83
N THR A 173 50.28 53.69 19.23
CA THR A 173 51.22 53.51 20.36
C THR A 173 52.69 53.68 19.97
N LYS A 174 53.07 53.46 18.70
CA LYS A 174 54.43 53.73 18.21
C LYS A 174 54.69 55.20 17.86
N GLY A 175 53.63 56.02 17.74
CA GLY A 175 53.73 57.44 17.43
C GLY A 175 54.11 58.35 18.61
N THR A 176 54.20 57.83 19.84
CA THR A 176 54.40 58.64 21.06
C THR A 176 55.76 58.45 21.74
N SER A 177 56.70 57.70 21.13
CA SER A 177 58.04 57.45 21.70
C SER A 177 59.15 58.07 20.84
N LYS A 178 59.24 59.40 20.86
CA LYS A 178 60.41 60.26 20.55
C LYS A 178 59.99 61.64 21.10
N PHE A 179 60.42 62.06 22.30
CA PHE A 179 61.68 62.78 22.54
C PHE A 179 62.11 63.67 21.38
#